data_AF-A0A933LJG5-F1
#
_entry.id   AF-A0A933LJG5-F1
#
_cell.length_a   1.000
_cell.length_b   1.000
_cell.length_c   1.000
_cell.angle_alpha   90.00
_cell.angle_beta   90.00
_cell.angle_gamma   90.00
#
_symmetry.space_group_name_H-M   'P 1'
#
loop_
_entity.id
_entity.type
_entity.pdbx_description
1 polymer ?
#
loop_
_entity_poly.entity_id
_entity_poly.type
_entity_poly.pdbx_seq_one_letter_code
_entity_poly.pdbx_strand_id
1 'polypeptide(L)'
;MAITFNLSPDIESRLVENGHDPNQAAKEAALVELYRREKISHGELAQALGLSRYETDAVLKRHGVTEDLITPQELDAQVTGLQRLLGQ
;
A
#
# COMPACT_ATOMS: atom_id res chain seq x y z
N MET A 1 11.77 3.81 15.06
CA MET A 1 12.88 2.84 14.86
C MET A 1 13.49 3.11 13.50
N ALA A 2 14.82 3.11 13.37
CA ALA A 2 15.51 3.28 12.10
C ALA A 2 16.00 1.91 11.60
N ILE A 3 15.71 1.60 10.33
CA ILE A 3 16.18 0.38 9.66
C ILE A 3 17.27 0.82 8.69
N THR A 4 18.49 0.33 8.89
CA THR A 4 19.65 0.68 8.06
C THR A 4 20.17 -0.57 7.37
N PHE A 5 20.38 -0.51 6.07
CA PHE A 5 20.96 -1.58 5.28
C PHE A 5 22.00 -0.99 4.33
N ASN A 6 23.07 -1.73 4.08
CA ASN A 6 24.13 -1.31 3.18
C ASN A 6 23.84 -1.84 1.77
N LEU A 7 23.85 -0.95 0.78
CA LEU A 7 23.77 -1.31 -0.63
C LEU A 7 25.16 -1.29 -1.27
N SER A 8 25.32 -2.00 -2.38
CA SER A 8 26.51 -1.86 -3.23
C SER A 8 26.48 -0.49 -3.94
N PRO A 9 27.64 0.12 -4.20
CA PRO A 9 27.72 1.47 -4.78
C PRO A 9 27.05 1.62 -6.16
N ASP A 10 26.97 0.53 -6.95
CA ASP A 10 26.23 0.51 -8.23
C ASP A 10 24.72 0.71 -8.02
N ILE A 11 24.16 0.09 -6.98
CA ILE A 11 22.74 0.17 -6.65
C ILE A 11 22.41 1.53 -6.01
N GLU A 12 23.31 2.05 -5.17
CA GLU A 12 23.18 3.37 -4.57
C GLU A 12 23.13 4.46 -5.65
N SER A 13 24.03 4.41 -6.65
CA SER A 13 24.02 5.36 -7.77
C SER A 13 22.70 5.35 -8.51
N ARG A 14 22.16 4.16 -8.85
CA ARG A 14 20.85 4.04 -9.50
C ARG A 14 19.70 4.59 -8.66
N LEU A 15 19.78 4.49 -7.35
CA LEU A 15 18.77 5.01 -6.44
C LEU A 15 18.77 6.55 -6.42
N VAL A 16 19.97 7.14 -6.39
CA VAL A 16 20.15 8.61 -6.36
C VAL A 16 19.82 9.25 -7.72
N GLU A 17 20.13 8.58 -8.83
CA GLU A 17 19.85 9.08 -10.18
C GLU A 17 18.35 9.30 -10.47
N ASN A 18 17.47 8.63 -9.73
CA ASN A 18 16.01 8.79 -9.88
C ASN A 18 15.45 10.03 -9.14
N GLY A 19 16.30 10.82 -8.49
CA GLY A 19 15.93 12.11 -7.88
C GLY A 19 14.94 12.02 -6.71
N HIS A 20 14.63 10.81 -6.24
CA HIS A 20 13.79 10.56 -5.07
C HIS A 20 14.65 10.26 -3.85
N ASP A 21 14.19 10.67 -2.67
CA ASP A 21 14.83 10.29 -1.41
C ASP A 21 14.77 8.76 -1.26
N PRO A 22 15.92 8.06 -1.25
CA PRO A 22 15.96 6.60 -1.28
C PRO A 22 15.38 5.99 0.00
N ASN A 23 15.47 6.70 1.12
CA ASN A 23 14.86 6.25 2.38
C ASN A 23 13.33 6.32 2.30
N GLN A 24 12.77 7.38 1.72
CA GLN A 24 11.32 7.46 1.49
C GLN A 24 10.85 6.37 0.53
N ALA A 25 11.55 6.15 -0.58
CA ALA A 25 11.20 5.10 -1.54
C ALA A 25 11.26 3.70 -0.92
N ALA A 26 12.30 3.41 -0.12
CA ALA A 26 12.42 2.13 0.57
C ALA A 26 11.34 1.94 1.65
N LYS A 27 11.03 2.99 2.42
CA LYS A 27 9.95 2.98 3.41
C LYS A 27 8.59 2.74 2.75
N GLU A 28 8.34 3.41 1.62
CA GLU A 28 7.13 3.24 0.82
C GLU A 28 6.98 1.79 0.35
N ALA A 29 7.98 1.24 -0.33
CA ALA A 29 7.96 -0.13 -0.82
C ALA A 29 7.77 -1.17 0.31
N ALA A 30 8.42 -0.98 1.45
CA ALA A 30 8.31 -1.89 2.60
C ALA A 30 6.89 -1.88 3.20
N LEU A 31 6.28 -0.71 3.35
CA LEU A 31 4.93 -0.59 3.89
C LEU A 31 3.87 -1.10 2.91
N VAL A 32 4.04 -0.84 1.61
CA VAL A 32 3.16 -1.37 0.57
C VAL A 32 3.18 -2.90 0.55
N GLU A 33 4.37 -3.52 0.68
CA GLU A 33 4.49 -4.98 0.76
C GLU A 33 3.81 -5.56 2.03
N LEU A 34 3.87 -4.85 3.16
CA LEU A 34 3.14 -5.25 4.36
C LEU A 34 1.62 -5.16 4.18
N TYR A 35 1.15 -4.12 3.49
CA TYR A 35 -0.26 -3.96 3.15
C TYR A 35 -0.72 -5.03 2.17
N ARG A 36 0.08 -5.34 1.15
CA ARG A 36 -0.18 -6.43 0.17
C ARG A 36 -0.30 -7.80 0.83
N ARG A 37 0.42 -8.04 1.92
CA ARG A 37 0.35 -9.27 2.71
C ARG A 37 -0.74 -9.24 3.79
N GLU A 38 -1.62 -8.25 3.74
CA GLU A 38 -2.73 -8.01 4.68
C GLU A 38 -2.25 -7.94 6.15
N LYS A 39 -1.00 -7.50 6.38
CA LYS A 39 -0.40 -7.40 7.71
C LYS A 39 -0.67 -6.07 8.40
N ILE A 40 -0.96 -5.02 7.62
CA ILE A 40 -1.30 -3.69 8.12
C ILE A 40 -2.55 -3.19 7.40
N SER A 41 -3.35 -2.39 8.10
CA SER A 41 -4.55 -1.78 7.51
C SER A 41 -4.20 -0.55 6.67
N HIS A 42 -5.09 -0.14 5.75
CA HIS A 42 -4.91 1.08 4.96
C HIS A 42 -4.69 2.34 5.85
N GLY A 43 -5.38 2.42 7.00
CA GLY A 43 -5.19 3.52 7.95
C GLY A 43 -3.79 3.54 8.58
N GLU A 44 -3.24 2.37 8.90
CA GLU A 44 -1.89 2.22 9.44
C GLU A 44 -0.82 2.53 8.39
N LEU A 45 -1.06 2.13 7.14
CA LEU A 45 -0.22 2.50 5.99
C LEU A 45 -0.16 4.03 5.81
N ALA A 46 -1.31 4.71 5.82
CA ALA A 46 -1.39 6.16 5.66
C ALA A 46 -0.68 6.90 6.82
N GLN A 47 -0.92 6.47 8.06
CA GLN A 47 -0.23 7.01 9.24
C GLN A 47 1.29 6.78 9.18
N ALA A 48 1.73 5.59 8.77
CA ALA A 48 3.14 5.25 8.69
C ALA A 48 3.86 6.05 7.58
N LEU A 49 3.20 6.30 6.45
CA LEU A 49 3.73 7.14 5.37
C LEU A 49 3.63 8.64 5.68
N GLY A 50 2.80 9.04 6.64
CA GLY A 50 2.52 10.46 6.92
C GLY A 50 1.72 11.12 5.80
N LEU A 51 0.96 10.31 5.05
CA LEU A 51 0.20 10.72 3.87
C LEU A 51 -1.29 10.73 4.17
N SER A 52 -2.04 11.54 3.44
CA SER A 52 -3.49 11.46 3.46
C SER A 52 -3.97 10.14 2.85
N ARG A 53 -5.21 9.74 3.17
CA ARG A 53 -5.84 8.53 2.61
C ARG A 53 -5.79 8.51 1.08
N TYR A 54 -6.04 9.65 0.43
CA TYR A 54 -5.97 9.81 -1.03
C TYR A 54 -4.56 9.66 -1.60
N GLU A 55 -3.55 10.21 -0.91
CA GLU A 55 -2.16 10.11 -1.34
C GLU A 55 -1.64 8.68 -1.19
N THR A 56 -2.12 7.96 -0.17
CA THR A 56 -1.83 6.55 0.06
C THR A 56 -2.42 5.67 -1.05
N ASP A 57 -3.65 5.94 -1.50
CA ASP A 57 -4.24 5.28 -2.68
C ASP A 57 -3.40 5.51 -3.95
N ALA A 58 -2.91 6.73 -4.16
CA ALA A 58 -2.03 7.03 -5.29
C ALA A 58 -0.68 6.29 -5.21
N VAL A 59 -0.16 6.04 -4.01
CA VAL A 59 1.02 5.21 -3.77
C VAL A 59 0.73 3.75 -4.06
N LEU A 60 -0.36 3.20 -3.52
CA LEU A 60 -0.79 1.82 -3.73
C LEU A 60 -0.96 1.52 -5.24
N LYS A 61 -1.61 2.42 -5.98
CA LYS A 61 -1.74 2.34 -7.44
C LYS A 61 -0.39 2.38 -8.16
N ARG A 62 0.55 3.25 -7.76
CA ARG A 62 1.90 3.31 -8.35
C ARG A 62 2.69 2.01 -8.17
N HIS A 63 2.48 1.32 -7.06
CA HIS A 63 3.10 0.02 -6.77
C HIS A 63 2.31 -1.17 -7.31
N GLY A 64 1.24 -0.94 -8.07
CA GLY A 64 0.41 -2.01 -8.63
C GLY A 64 -0.40 -2.79 -7.57
N VAL A 65 -0.49 -2.25 -6.36
CA VAL A 65 -1.42 -2.73 -5.34
C VAL A 65 -2.72 -1.97 -5.55
N THR A 66 -3.45 -2.34 -6.60
CA THR A 66 -4.87 -1.99 -6.64
C THR A 66 -5.49 -2.63 -5.41
N GLU A 67 -6.08 -1.82 -4.52
CA GLU A 67 -7.07 -2.30 -3.56
C GLU A 67 -7.91 -3.31 -4.32
N ASP A 68 -7.95 -4.54 -3.82
CA ASP A 68 -8.67 -5.64 -4.43
C ASP A 68 -10.07 -5.10 -4.73
N LEU A 69 -10.29 -4.72 -6.00
CA LEU A 69 -11.56 -4.21 -6.45
C LEU A 69 -12.42 -5.44 -6.31
N ILE A 70 -13.22 -5.47 -5.24
CA ILE A 70 -14.12 -6.57 -4.93
C ILE A 70 -14.66 -7.10 -6.24
N THR A 71 -14.36 -8.36 -6.49
CA THR A 71 -14.80 -8.98 -7.73
C THR A 71 -16.33 -8.79 -7.81
N PRO A 72 -16.91 -8.68 -9.02
CA PRO A 72 -18.37 -8.52 -9.14
C PRO A 72 -19.15 -9.61 -8.38
N GLN A 73 -18.53 -10.77 -8.14
CA GLN A 73 -19.06 -11.86 -7.33
C GLN A 73 -19.02 -11.57 -5.82
N GLU A 74 -17.95 -10.95 -5.31
CA GLU A 74 -17.87 -10.53 -3.91
C GLU A 74 -18.79 -9.33 -3.60
N LEU A 75 -19.01 -8.45 -4.58
CA LEU A 75 -20.01 -7.40 -4.46
C LEU A 75 -21.43 -7.99 -4.35
N ASP A 76 -21.77 -8.98 -5.17
CA ASP A 76 -23.06 -9.68 -5.12
C ASP A 76 -23.28 -10.41 -3.79
N ALA A 77 -22.23 -11.06 -3.27
CA ALA A 77 -22.26 -11.72 -1.97
C ALA A 77 -22.51 -10.73 -0.81
N GLN A 78 -21.90 -9.54 -0.86
CA GLN A 78 -22.10 -8.51 0.14
C GLN A 78 -23.48 -7.86 0.06
N VAL A 79 -24.01 -7.60 -1.15
CA VAL A 79 -25.39 -7.11 -1.35
C VAL A 79 -26.39 -8.13 -0.81
N THR A 80 -26.20 -9.40 -1.13
CA THR A 80 -27.05 -10.49 -0.62
C THR A 80 -26.99 -10.62 0.91
N GLY A 81 -25.79 -10.47 1.48
CA GLY A 81 -25.59 -10.46 2.94
C GLY A 81 -26.31 -9.28 3.61
N LEU A 82 -26.24 -8.10 2.99
CA LEU A 82 -26.89 -6.89 3.49
C LEU A 82 -28.42 -6.98 3.39
N GLN A 83 -28.96 -7.51 2.30
CA GLN A 83 -30.40 -7.76 2.12
C GLN A 83 -30.94 -8.71 3.19
N ARG A 84 -30.18 -9.78 3.49
CA ARG A 84 -30.54 -10.76 4.53
C ARG A 84 -30.53 -10.16 5.94
N LEU A 85 -29.63 -9.21 6.22
CA LEU A 85 -29.59 -8.47 7.49
C LEU A 85 -30.70 -7.41 7.60
N LEU A 86 -31.09 -6.80 6.47
CA LEU A 86 -32.17 -5.83 6.39
C LEU A 86 -33.56 -6.50 6.30
N GLY A 87 -33.62 -7.83 6.26
CA GLY A 87 -34.86 -8.61 6.28
C GLY A 87 -35.72 -8.44 5.04
N GLN A 88 -35.12 -8.11 3.89
CA GLN A 88 -35.79 -8.04 2.58
C GLN A 88 -35.57 -9.31 1.77
#